data_AF-E1T7F0-F1
#
_entry.id   AF-E1T7F0-F1
#
_cell.length_a   1.000
_cell.length_b   1.000
_cell.length_c   1.000
_cell.angle_alpha   90.00
_cell.angle_beta   90.00
_cell.angle_gamma   90.00
#
_symmetry.space_group_name_H-M   'P 1'
#
loop_
_entity.id
_entity.type
_entity.pdbx_description
1 polymer ?
#
loop_
_entity_poly.entity_id
_entity_poly.type
_entity_poly.pdbx_seq_one_letter_code
_entity_poly.pdbx_strand_id
1 'polypeptide(L)'
;MSKELLQRMPAILAAATTGRTRVSGEITVDGAAIRKAAVDTGYTEHITRAELGAAMAAVGAAFHTNTARGVKYVFKGALRKSEIIDSAAAKTGLDRANTD
;
A
#
# COMPACT_ATOMS: atom_id res chain seq x y z
N MET A 1 2.83 15.25 -1.03
CA MET A 1 3.02 13.78 -0.92
C MET A 1 4.36 13.55 -0.25
N SER A 2 4.41 12.90 0.91
CA SER A 2 5.70 12.63 1.56
C SER A 2 6.44 11.53 0.80
N LYS A 3 7.61 11.85 0.24
CA LYS A 3 8.50 10.86 -0.40
C LYS A 3 8.85 9.71 0.56
N GLU A 4 8.90 10.02 1.85
CA GLU A 4 9.15 9.04 2.91
C GLU A 4 8.05 7.95 3.01
N LEU A 5 6.77 8.32 2.94
CA LEU A 5 5.67 7.36 3.00
C LEU A 5 5.75 6.34 1.86
N LEU A 6 6.08 6.81 0.65
CA LEU A 6 6.29 5.93 -0.49
C LEU A 6 7.48 5.00 -0.26
N GLN A 7 8.63 5.53 0.15
CA GLN A 7 9.83 4.74 0.39
C GLN A 7 9.63 3.65 1.45
N ARG A 8 8.80 3.91 2.46
CA ARG A 8 8.46 2.94 3.51
C ARG A 8 7.33 1.98 3.11
N MET A 9 6.61 2.25 2.01
CA MET A 9 5.43 1.48 1.63
C MET A 9 5.69 -0.03 1.47
N PRO A 10 6.81 -0.52 0.90
CA PRO A 10 7.09 -1.95 0.85
C PRO A 10 7.13 -2.60 2.25
N ALA A 11 7.76 -1.95 3.22
CA ALA A 11 7.82 -2.42 4.60
C ALA A 11 6.44 -2.34 5.29
N ILE A 12 5.68 -1.26 5.04
CA ILE A 12 4.32 -1.11 5.55
C ILE A 12 3.40 -2.20 5.00
N LEU A 13 3.47 -2.51 3.70
CA LEU A 13 2.71 -3.58 3.07
C LEU A 13 3.14 -4.96 3.57
N ALA A 14 4.43 -5.15 3.85
CA ALA A 14 4.95 -6.37 4.47
C ALA A 14 4.39 -6.59 5.89
N ALA A 15 4.23 -5.52 6.68
CA ALA A 15 3.62 -5.58 8.01
C ALA A 15 2.07 -5.59 7.97
N ALA A 16 1.45 -5.02 6.94
CA ALA A 16 0.00 -4.89 6.85
C ALA A 16 -0.70 -6.24 6.72
N THR A 17 -1.85 -6.35 7.39
CA THR A 17 -2.77 -7.46 7.18
C THR A 17 -3.43 -7.31 5.81
N THR A 18 -3.30 -8.35 4.99
CA THR A 18 -3.91 -8.42 3.66
C THR A 18 -5.11 -9.36 3.69
N GLY A 19 -6.10 -9.07 2.85
CA GLY A 19 -7.20 -9.95 2.52
C GLY A 19 -7.17 -10.34 1.04
N ARG A 20 -8.22 -10.99 0.58
CA ARG A 20 -8.42 -11.30 -0.85
C ARG A 20 -9.82 -10.92 -1.31
N THR A 21 -9.96 -10.57 -2.58
CA THR A 21 -11.28 -10.50 -3.22
C THR A 21 -11.85 -11.91 -3.33
N ARG A 22 -13.17 -12.04 -3.15
CA ARG A 22 -13.84 -13.35 -3.30
C ARG A 22 -13.98 -13.79 -4.77
N VAL A 23 -14.06 -12.81 -5.67
CA VAL A 23 -14.34 -13.05 -7.09
C VAL A 23 -13.08 -13.45 -7.85
N SER A 24 -11.98 -12.71 -7.66
CA SER A 24 -10.73 -12.86 -8.44
C SER A 24 -9.57 -13.44 -7.63
N GLY A 25 -9.69 -13.55 -6.29
CA GLY A 25 -8.60 -13.97 -5.42
C GLY A 25 -7.49 -12.92 -5.23
N GLU A 26 -7.66 -11.73 -5.81
CA GLU A 26 -6.69 -10.63 -5.79
C GLU A 26 -6.45 -10.12 -4.37
N ILE A 27 -5.21 -9.75 -4.08
CA ILE A 27 -4.83 -9.21 -2.79
C ILE A 27 -5.50 -7.85 -2.56
N THR A 28 -6.07 -7.71 -1.38
CA THR A 28 -6.67 -6.47 -0.91
C THR A 28 -6.06 -6.04 0.41
N VAL A 29 -6.03 -4.73 0.65
CA VAL A 29 -5.50 -4.17 1.89
C VAL A 29 -6.45 -3.07 2.36
N ASP A 30 -6.81 -3.12 3.63
CA ASP A 30 -7.64 -2.10 4.25
C ASP A 30 -6.77 -0.90 4.67
N GLY A 31 -7.25 0.31 4.44
CA GLY A 31 -6.53 1.54 4.80
C GLY A 31 -6.29 1.70 6.31
N ALA A 32 -7.15 1.09 7.14
CA ALA A 32 -6.87 0.98 8.57
C ALA A 32 -5.69 0.05 8.87
N ALA A 33 -5.57 -1.08 8.16
CA ALA A 33 -4.43 -1.99 8.30
C ALA A 33 -3.12 -1.34 7.85
N ILE A 34 -3.15 -0.53 6.80
CA ILE A 34 -1.97 0.23 6.34
C ILE A 34 -1.55 1.25 7.38
N ARG A 35 -2.49 2.04 7.92
CA ARG A 35 -2.16 3.04 8.95
C ARG A 35 -1.63 2.39 10.22
N LYS A 36 -2.21 1.26 10.65
CA LYS A 36 -1.69 0.49 11.77
C LYS A 36 -0.27 -0.03 11.47
N ALA A 37 -0.04 -0.60 10.30
CA ALA A 37 1.29 -1.10 9.91
C ALA A 37 2.33 0.02 9.77
N ALA A 38 1.91 1.22 9.34
CA ALA A 38 2.78 2.39 9.31
C ALA A 38 3.27 2.73 10.73
N VAL A 39 2.36 2.77 11.71
CA VAL A 39 2.73 2.99 13.11
C VAL A 39 3.59 1.85 13.65
N ASP A 40 3.23 0.59 13.38
CA ASP A 40 3.98 -0.60 13.83
C ASP A 40 5.40 -0.66 13.24
N THR A 41 5.63 -0.02 12.08
CA THR A 41 6.96 0.11 11.43
C THR A 41 7.69 1.41 11.77
N GLY A 42 7.16 2.20 12.72
CA GLY A 42 7.78 3.42 13.22
C GLY A 42 7.50 4.68 12.39
N TYR A 43 6.53 4.66 11.48
CA TYR A 43 6.04 5.88 10.82
C TYR A 43 5.01 6.58 11.74
N THR A 44 5.45 7.66 12.37
CA THR A 44 4.67 8.39 13.40
C THR A 44 3.91 9.59 12.85
N GLU A 45 4.13 9.95 11.58
CA GLU A 45 3.41 11.05 10.95
C GLU A 45 1.95 10.67 10.65
N HIS A 46 1.08 11.67 10.72
CA HIS A 46 -0.33 11.48 10.44
C HIS A 46 -0.58 11.32 8.93
N ILE A 47 -0.94 10.11 8.49
CA ILE A 47 -1.29 9.83 7.10
C ILE A 47 -2.73 10.28 6.83
N THR A 48 -2.89 11.32 6.02
CA THR A 48 -4.22 11.75 5.55
C THR A 48 -4.80 10.75 4.54
N ARG A 49 -6.13 10.77 4.36
CA ARG A 49 -6.80 9.92 3.36
C ARG A 49 -6.30 10.19 1.94
N ALA A 50 -6.01 11.45 1.62
CA ALA A 50 -5.49 11.85 0.31
C ALA A 50 -4.08 11.30 0.07
N GLU A 51 -3.19 11.42 1.07
CA GLU A 51 -1.83 10.88 0.99
C GLU A 51 -1.83 9.36 0.88
N LEU A 52 -2.66 8.68 1.67
CA LEU A 52 -2.81 7.22 1.57
C LEU A 52 -3.30 6.82 0.17
N GLY A 53 -4.31 7.50 -0.36
CA GLY A 53 -4.83 7.25 -1.71
C GLY A 53 -3.75 7.43 -2.78
N ALA A 54 -2.99 8.52 -2.71
CA ALA A 54 -1.90 8.79 -3.63
C ALA A 54 -0.77 7.74 -3.53
N ALA A 55 -0.40 7.37 -2.30
CA ALA A 55 0.67 6.40 -2.07
C ALA A 55 0.29 5.00 -2.55
N MET A 56 -0.96 4.58 -2.30
CA MET A 56 -1.50 3.32 -2.79
C MET A 56 -1.59 3.29 -4.32
N ALA A 57 -2.04 4.37 -4.95
CA ALA A 57 -2.05 4.48 -6.41
C ALA A 57 -0.64 4.39 -7.01
N ALA A 58 0.35 5.04 -6.39
CA ALA A 58 1.73 5.03 -6.86
C ALA A 58 2.38 3.63 -6.81
N VAL A 59 2.03 2.82 -5.80
CA VAL A 59 2.48 1.41 -5.72
C VAL A 59 1.60 0.43 -6.51
N GLY A 60 0.69 0.93 -7.34
CA GLY A 60 -0.11 0.11 -8.26
C GLY A 60 -1.40 -0.46 -7.67
N ALA A 61 -1.82 -0.02 -6.48
CA ALA A 61 -3.11 -0.40 -5.92
C ALA A 61 -4.23 0.51 -6.43
N ALA A 62 -5.36 -0.08 -6.77
CA ALA A 62 -6.58 0.63 -7.11
C ALA A 62 -7.50 0.75 -5.89
N PHE A 63 -8.28 1.83 -5.84
CA PHE A 63 -9.43 1.87 -4.94
C PHE A 63 -10.39 0.74 -5.29
N HIS A 64 -10.84 -0.02 -4.28
CA HIS A 64 -11.80 -1.11 -4.45
C HIS A 64 -13.19 -0.72 -3.94
N THR A 65 -13.31 -0.43 -2.65
CA THR A 65 -14.59 -0.06 -2.02
C THR A 65 -14.36 0.56 -0.65
N ASN A 66 -15.39 1.15 -0.04
CA ASN A 66 -15.41 1.44 1.39
C ASN A 66 -16.06 0.27 2.14
N THR A 67 -15.47 -0.09 3.27
CA THR A 67 -16.00 -1.08 4.20
C THR A 67 -16.20 -0.43 5.58
N ALA A 68 -16.81 -1.17 6.51
CA ALA A 68 -16.87 -0.74 7.92
C ALA A 68 -15.48 -0.50 8.55
N ARG A 69 -14.42 -1.10 7.99
CA ARG A 69 -13.01 -0.92 8.42
C ARG A 69 -12.30 0.22 7.68
N GLY A 70 -13.02 0.95 6.83
CA GLY A 70 -12.51 2.05 6.02
C GLY A 70 -12.31 1.68 4.55
N VAL A 71 -11.53 2.52 3.85
CA VAL A 71 -11.21 2.32 2.42
C VAL A 71 -10.46 1.02 2.23
N LYS A 72 -10.84 0.25 1.22
CA LYS A 72 -10.17 -0.98 0.80
C LYS A 72 -9.53 -0.76 -0.56
N TYR A 73 -8.27 -1.16 -0.68
CA TYR A 73 -7.48 -1.11 -1.90
C TYR A 73 -7.28 -2.52 -2.44
N VAL A 74 -7.19 -2.66 -3.76
CA VAL A 74 -6.94 -3.93 -4.45
C VAL A 74 -5.71 -3.80 -5.34
N PHE A 75 -4.86 -4.82 -5.31
CA PHE A 75 -3.74 -4.96 -6.23
C PHE A 75 -4.18 -5.89 -7.36
N LYS A 76 -4.55 -5.29 -8.50
CA LYS A 76 -5.09 -6.05 -9.63
C LYS A 76 -4.05 -7.03 -10.17
N GLY A 77 -4.45 -8.27 -10.38
CA GLY A 77 -3.58 -9.36 -10.83
C GLY A 77 -2.63 -9.92 -9.77
N ALA A 78 -2.51 -9.31 -8.59
CA ALA A 78 -1.65 -9.85 -7.52
C ALA A 78 -2.40 -10.89 -6.70
N LEU A 79 -1.90 -12.12 -6.66
CA LEU A 79 -2.46 -13.24 -5.90
C LEU A 79 -1.65 -13.53 -4.63
N ARG A 80 -0.43 -13.03 -4.56
CA ARG A 80 0.50 -13.24 -3.45
C ARG A 80 0.93 -11.93 -2.82
N LYS A 81 1.23 -11.99 -1.52
CA LYS A 81 1.71 -10.83 -0.77
C LYS A 81 3.10 -10.37 -1.22
N SER A 82 3.94 -11.29 -1.69
CA SER A 82 5.26 -10.93 -2.26
C SER A 82 5.12 -10.05 -3.50
N GLU A 83 4.18 -10.36 -4.40
CA GLU A 83 3.98 -9.60 -5.65
C GLU A 83 3.64 -8.13 -5.41
N ILE A 84 2.85 -7.83 -4.37
CA ILE A 84 2.52 -6.44 -4.02
C ILE A 84 3.70 -5.71 -3.39
N ILE A 85 4.55 -6.42 -2.64
CA ILE A 85 5.76 -5.85 -2.02
C ILE A 85 6.80 -5.58 -3.10
N ASP A 86 7.01 -6.53 -4.01
CA ASP A 86 7.94 -6.40 -5.14
C ASP A 86 7.49 -5.26 -6.08
N SER A 87 6.17 -5.15 -6.34
CA SER A 87 5.61 -4.04 -7.11
C SER A 87 5.84 -2.69 -6.44
N ALA A 88 5.59 -2.60 -5.12
CA ALA A 88 5.87 -1.39 -4.36
C ALA A 88 7.37 -1.06 -4.34
N ALA A 89 8.24 -2.05 -4.19
CA ALA A 89 9.70 -1.89 -4.19
C ALA A 89 10.21 -1.44 -5.57
N ALA A 90 9.69 -2.01 -6.66
CA ALA A 90 10.05 -1.60 -8.02
C ALA A 90 9.62 -0.15 -8.31
N LYS A 91 8.42 0.25 -7.89
CA LYS A 91 7.89 1.61 -8.09
C LYS A 91 8.60 2.66 -7.23
N THR A 92 9.06 2.28 -6.05
CA THR A 92 9.82 3.17 -5.14
C THR A 92 11.31 3.20 -5.47
N GLY A 93 11.87 2.12 -5.99
CA GLY A 93 13.26 2.04 -6.47
C GLY A 93 13.49 2.79 -7.78
N LEU A 94 12.49 2.86 -8.67
CA LEU A 94 12.58 3.65 -9.90
C LEU A 94 12.74 5.16 -9.63
N ASP A 95 12.21 5.68 -8.51
CA ASP A 95 12.38 7.09 -8.11
C ASP A 95 13.84 7.39 -7.70
N ARG A 96 14.58 6.40 -7.19
CA ARG A 96 16.03 6.55 -6.89
C ARG A 96 16.89 6.61 -8.14
N ALA A 97 16.56 5.83 -9.17
CA ALA A 97 17.37 5.77 -10.40
C ALA A 97 17.28 7.04 -11.26
N ASN A 98 16.39 7.98 -10.92
CA ASN A 98 16.14 9.20 -11.70
C ASN A 98 16.54 10.49 -10.96
N THR A 99 17.39 10.38 -9.93
CA THR A 99 17.90 11.52 -9.12
C THR A 99 19.44 11.62 -9.12
N ASP A 100 20.13 10.95 -10.05
CA ASP A 100 21.58 11.12 -10.30
C ASP A 100 21.82 11.80 -11.66
#